data_AF-A0A0G4GX15-F1
#
_entry.id   AF-A0A0G4GX15-F1
#
_cell.length_a   1.000
_cell.length_b   1.000
_cell.length_c   1.000
_cell.angle_alpha   90.00
_cell.angle_beta   90.00
_cell.angle_gamma   90.00
#
_symmetry.space_group_name_H-M   'P 1'
#
loop_
_entity.id
_entity.type
_entity.pdbx_description
1 polymer ?
#
loop_
_entity_poly.entity_id
_entity_poly.type
_entity_poly.pdbx_seq_one_letter_code
_entity_poly.pdbx_strand_id
1 'polypeptide(L)'
;MEDVPKTVSRGRVRLISETAAYQASFDRFKEDELNGYTAGKAKRCGAEGRVVQVYSDQTVTILFDDGEKLDFPFETIGEQLSVDGPLLPVTWGRVKLHGDGLTFRPLFFRFPEGTDSVNCWSEEKQKYCGSEGRVVKLFGDSTVTLAFDDGKQFDFPFEAVEKQTETLSFKKTAVVRVKSAEVFGASPFQHFFSRFDPSDELNSWSEAKSAKQGMLGVITEVFGDATATLLFEDLQMMDFPFEALEAEAVTNVQGFQFVQS
;
A
#
# COMPACT_ATOMS: atom_id res chain seq x y z
N MET A 1 27.77 30.56 -15.64
CA MET A 1 26.33 30.27 -15.52
C MET A 1 26.18 29.55 -14.20
N GLU A 2 25.33 30.05 -13.31
CA GLU A 2 25.01 29.30 -12.10
C GLU A 2 24.31 28.02 -12.54
N ASP A 3 24.91 26.89 -12.19
CA ASP A 3 24.41 25.57 -12.50
C ASP A 3 23.15 25.37 -11.66
N VAL A 4 21.98 25.52 -12.27
CA VAL A 4 20.72 25.28 -11.57
C VAL A 4 20.73 23.79 -11.21
N PRO A 5 20.66 23.43 -9.92
CA PRO A 5 20.73 22.04 -9.51
C PRO A 5 19.61 21.28 -10.21
N LYS A 6 19.99 20.27 -10.97
CA LYS A 6 19.07 19.41 -11.68
C LYS A 6 18.23 18.65 -10.67
N THR A 7 16.93 18.80 -10.72
CA THR A 7 16.02 18.04 -9.85
C THR A 7 15.51 16.83 -10.61
N VAL A 8 15.75 15.63 -10.07
CA VAL A 8 15.20 14.38 -10.59
C VAL A 8 14.14 13.87 -9.61
N SER A 9 13.03 13.35 -10.14
CA SER A 9 11.94 12.78 -9.34
C SER A 9 11.71 11.32 -9.72
N ARG A 10 10.99 10.57 -8.87
CA ARG A 10 10.47 9.25 -9.24
C ARG A 10 9.63 9.35 -10.52
N GLY A 11 9.67 8.33 -11.37
CA GLY A 11 8.99 8.31 -12.67
C GLY A 11 9.89 7.84 -13.82
N ARG A 12 9.42 7.98 -15.06
CA ARG A 12 10.17 7.54 -16.24
C ARG A 12 11.23 8.57 -16.62
N VAL A 13 12.40 8.07 -16.96
CA VAL A 13 13.54 8.88 -17.43
C VAL A 13 14.18 8.25 -18.66
N ARG A 14 14.88 9.07 -19.43
CA ARG A 14 15.80 8.65 -20.48
C ARG A 14 17.20 9.10 -20.12
N LEU A 15 18.17 8.20 -20.19
CA LEU A 15 19.58 8.51 -19.98
C LEU A 15 20.15 9.29 -21.17
N ILE A 16 21.24 10.04 -20.96
CA ILE A 16 21.94 10.76 -22.04
C ILE A 16 22.31 9.77 -23.15
N SER A 17 22.01 10.11 -24.40
CA SER A 17 22.25 9.28 -25.58
C SER A 17 23.61 9.52 -26.24
N GLU A 18 24.24 10.66 -25.99
CA GLU A 18 25.57 10.99 -26.50
C GLU A 18 26.65 10.36 -25.59
N THR A 19 27.44 9.46 -26.14
CA THR A 19 28.35 8.60 -25.37
C THR A 19 29.38 9.38 -24.54
N ALA A 20 29.98 10.44 -25.09
CA ALA A 20 31.01 11.18 -24.37
C ALA A 20 30.42 11.95 -23.19
N ALA A 21 29.29 12.64 -23.39
CA ALA A 21 28.54 13.32 -22.33
C ALA A 21 28.00 12.34 -21.28
N TYR A 22 27.49 11.17 -21.71
CA TYR A 22 27.04 10.14 -20.79
C TYR A 22 28.19 9.63 -19.92
N GLN A 23 29.36 9.35 -20.50
CA GLN A 23 30.52 8.92 -19.72
C GLN A 23 31.00 10.02 -18.75
N ALA A 24 31.07 11.27 -19.20
CA ALA A 24 31.46 12.41 -18.37
C ALA A 24 30.49 12.66 -17.21
N SER A 25 29.20 12.30 -17.35
CA SER A 25 28.21 12.49 -16.29
C SER A 25 28.47 11.65 -15.01
N PHE A 26 29.44 10.73 -15.05
CA PHE A 26 29.89 9.96 -13.89
C PHE A 26 31.11 10.55 -13.18
N ASP A 27 31.64 11.72 -13.61
CA ASP A 27 32.90 12.28 -13.13
C ASP A 27 32.94 12.50 -11.60
N ARG A 28 31.79 12.78 -10.98
CA ARG A 28 31.63 12.91 -9.53
C ARG A 28 31.94 11.63 -8.75
N PHE A 29 31.87 10.48 -9.42
CA PHE A 29 31.96 9.14 -8.83
C PHE A 29 32.97 8.25 -9.57
N LYS A 30 34.05 8.83 -10.09
CA LYS A 30 35.00 8.16 -11.01
C LYS A 30 35.59 6.84 -10.48
N GLU A 31 35.72 6.70 -9.17
CA GLU A 31 36.30 5.52 -8.49
C GLU A 31 35.27 4.75 -7.64
N ASP A 32 34.00 5.17 -7.67
CA ASP A 32 32.94 4.53 -6.90
C ASP A 32 32.40 3.32 -7.69
N GLU A 33 32.47 2.13 -7.10
CA GLU A 33 32.02 0.89 -7.75
C GLU A 33 30.49 0.82 -7.92
N LEU A 34 29.74 1.50 -7.05
CA LEU A 34 28.28 1.52 -7.05
C LEU A 34 27.72 2.62 -7.94
N ASN A 35 28.23 3.84 -7.82
CA ASN A 35 27.73 5.05 -8.49
C ASN A 35 28.52 5.45 -9.73
N GLY A 36 29.76 4.98 -9.87
CA GLY A 36 30.65 5.30 -10.98
C GLY A 36 30.31 4.61 -12.30
N TYR A 37 31.10 4.92 -13.32
CA TYR A 37 30.94 4.36 -14.66
C TYR A 37 31.47 2.93 -14.74
N THR A 38 30.59 1.96 -15.00
CA THR A 38 30.94 0.55 -15.14
C THR A 38 30.56 0.01 -16.51
N ALA A 39 31.09 -1.16 -16.88
CA ALA A 39 30.73 -1.84 -18.13
C ALA A 39 29.22 -2.17 -18.21
N GLY A 40 28.55 -2.40 -17.07
CA GLY A 40 27.09 -2.58 -17.02
C GLY A 40 26.36 -1.29 -17.38
N LYS A 41 26.75 -0.17 -16.76
CA LYS A 41 26.15 1.15 -17.02
C LYS A 41 26.47 1.70 -18.40
N ALA A 42 27.62 1.34 -18.99
CA ALA A 42 27.95 1.69 -20.37
C ALA A 42 26.88 1.23 -21.37
N LYS A 43 26.27 0.05 -21.13
CA LYS A 43 25.19 -0.51 -21.97
C LYS A 43 23.86 0.26 -21.85
N ARG A 44 23.72 1.14 -20.85
CA ARG A 44 22.51 1.91 -20.58
C ARG A 44 22.51 3.30 -21.22
N CYS A 45 23.54 3.66 -21.97
CA CYS A 45 23.60 4.93 -22.71
C CYS A 45 22.35 5.09 -23.61
N GLY A 46 21.61 6.19 -23.44
CA GLY A 46 20.36 6.47 -24.15
C GLY A 46 19.15 5.60 -23.76
N ALA A 47 19.32 4.67 -22.82
CA ALA A 47 18.24 3.78 -22.41
C ALA A 47 17.18 4.51 -21.58
N GLU A 48 15.96 4.01 -21.63
CA GLU A 48 14.88 4.43 -20.74
C GLU A 48 14.77 3.51 -19.53
N GLY A 49 14.34 4.08 -18.42
CA GLY A 49 14.04 3.33 -17.21
C GLY A 49 13.12 4.11 -16.29
N ARG A 50 12.82 3.53 -15.12
CA ARG A 50 12.02 4.17 -14.08
C ARG A 50 12.89 4.46 -12.86
N VAL A 51 12.95 5.72 -12.45
CA VAL A 51 13.51 6.11 -11.15
C VAL A 51 12.59 5.57 -10.07
N VAL A 52 13.09 4.61 -9.30
CA VAL A 52 12.36 3.97 -8.21
C VAL A 52 12.79 4.47 -6.83
N GLN A 53 13.99 5.05 -6.74
CA GLN A 53 14.53 5.64 -5.52
C GLN A 53 15.33 6.90 -5.88
N VAL A 54 15.21 7.94 -5.05
CA VAL A 54 15.98 9.19 -5.14
C VAL A 54 16.71 9.39 -3.82
N TYR A 55 18.02 9.61 -3.87
CA TYR A 55 18.86 9.77 -2.68
C TYR A 55 19.28 11.24 -2.48
N SER A 56 19.65 11.58 -1.24
CA SER A 56 20.05 12.94 -0.87
C SER A 56 21.40 13.37 -1.45
N ASP A 57 22.23 12.42 -1.88
CA ASP A 57 23.52 12.65 -2.53
C ASP A 57 23.39 12.87 -4.05
N GLN A 58 22.18 13.13 -4.55
CA GLN A 58 21.88 13.34 -5.96
C GLN A 58 22.23 12.12 -6.83
N THR A 59 21.96 10.93 -6.31
CA THR A 59 21.90 9.69 -7.09
C THR A 59 20.47 9.15 -7.13
N VAL A 60 20.17 8.31 -8.12
CA VAL A 60 18.90 7.61 -8.28
C VAL A 60 19.11 6.14 -8.55
N THR A 61 18.26 5.27 -8.01
CA THR A 61 18.14 3.90 -8.49
C THR A 61 17.16 3.87 -9.66
N ILE A 62 17.60 3.37 -10.81
CA ILE A 62 16.77 3.19 -12.00
C ILE A 62 16.51 1.70 -12.21
N LEU A 63 15.24 1.32 -12.36
CA LEU A 63 14.79 0.02 -12.81
C LEU A 63 14.59 0.03 -14.33
N PHE A 64 15.26 -0.88 -15.04
CA PHE A 64 15.13 -1.05 -16.48
C PHE A 64 14.11 -2.15 -16.83
N ASP A 65 13.70 -2.19 -18.11
CA ASP A 65 12.69 -3.13 -18.61
C ASP A 65 13.14 -4.60 -18.53
N ASP A 66 14.44 -4.87 -18.46
CA ASP A 66 15.00 -6.22 -18.21
C ASP A 66 15.06 -6.60 -16.72
N GLY A 67 14.57 -5.73 -15.84
CA GLY A 67 14.52 -5.94 -14.40
C GLY A 67 15.80 -5.54 -13.66
N GLU A 68 16.87 -5.15 -14.35
CA GLU A 68 18.10 -4.71 -13.68
C GLU A 68 17.86 -3.36 -12.96
N LYS A 69 18.43 -3.24 -11.75
CA LYS A 69 18.44 -2.00 -10.98
C LYS A 69 19.87 -1.53 -10.83
N LEU A 70 20.13 -0.28 -11.21
CA LEU A 70 21.44 0.33 -11.11
C LEU A 70 21.31 1.76 -10.59
N ASP A 71 22.32 2.20 -9.86
CA ASP A 71 22.37 3.57 -9.33
C ASP A 71 23.08 4.50 -10.31
N PHE A 72 22.54 5.70 -10.49
CA PHE A 72 23.05 6.69 -11.41
C PHE A 72 23.11 8.07 -10.77
N PRO A 73 24.17 8.85 -11.03
CA PRO A 73 24.18 10.28 -10.75
C PRO A 73 23.05 10.99 -11.51
N PHE A 74 22.45 12.03 -10.93
CA PHE A 74 21.42 12.84 -11.60
C PHE A 74 21.88 13.40 -12.95
N GLU A 75 23.17 13.66 -13.08
CA GLU A 75 23.85 14.16 -14.26
C GLU A 75 23.61 13.25 -15.47
N THR A 76 23.46 11.94 -15.26
CA THR A 76 23.21 10.94 -16.32
C THR A 76 21.82 11.03 -16.98
N ILE A 77 20.85 11.67 -16.32
CA ILE A 77 19.46 11.73 -16.77
C ILE A 77 19.31 12.73 -17.94
N GLY A 78 19.23 12.28 -19.18
CA GLY A 78 19.03 13.20 -20.31
C GLY A 78 17.67 13.91 -20.25
N GLU A 79 16.62 13.19 -19.86
CA GLU A 79 15.24 13.70 -19.90
C GLU A 79 14.36 13.00 -18.83
N GLN A 80 13.51 13.75 -18.13
CA GLN A 80 12.44 13.21 -17.30
C GLN A 80 11.17 13.09 -18.16
N LEU A 81 10.81 11.86 -18.53
CA LEU A 81 9.69 11.56 -19.42
C LEU A 81 8.34 11.57 -18.69
N SER A 82 8.33 11.16 -17.42
CA SER A 82 7.18 11.27 -16.54
C SER A 82 7.60 11.42 -15.09
N VAL A 83 6.72 11.95 -14.26
CA VAL A 83 6.88 12.03 -12.81
C VAL A 83 5.79 11.18 -12.19
N ASP A 84 6.17 10.27 -11.29
CA ASP A 84 5.22 9.53 -10.47
C ASP A 84 4.46 10.53 -9.60
N GLY A 85 3.13 10.41 -9.55
CA GLY A 85 2.33 11.17 -8.60
C GLY A 85 2.74 10.86 -7.15
N PRO A 86 2.32 11.68 -6.18
CA PRO A 86 2.45 11.29 -4.78
C PRO A 86 1.84 9.90 -4.58
N LEU A 87 2.49 9.05 -3.78
CA LEU A 87 1.92 7.76 -3.41
C LEU A 87 0.52 8.00 -2.86
N LEU A 88 -0.44 7.23 -3.36
CA LEU A 88 -1.79 7.32 -2.85
C LEU A 88 -1.78 6.93 -1.37
N PRO A 89 -2.34 7.76 -0.48
CA PRO A 89 -2.53 7.36 0.90
C PRO A 89 -3.61 6.28 0.93
N VAL A 90 -3.20 5.02 0.91
CA VAL A 90 -4.14 3.90 0.96
C VAL A 90 -4.77 3.86 2.35
N THR A 91 -6.10 3.85 2.38
CA THR A 91 -6.89 3.78 3.62
C THR A 91 -7.82 2.57 3.60
N TRP A 92 -8.45 2.28 4.72
CA TRP A 92 -9.50 1.26 4.81
C TRP A 92 -10.60 1.46 3.78
N GLY A 93 -11.11 0.36 3.22
CA GLY A 93 -12.12 0.35 2.17
C GLY A 93 -11.74 -0.56 1.00
N ARG A 94 -12.05 -0.15 -0.23
CA ARG A 94 -11.65 -0.86 -1.46
C ARG A 94 -10.69 -0.02 -2.29
N VAL A 95 -9.76 -0.72 -2.93
CA VAL A 95 -8.78 -0.16 -3.85
C VAL A 95 -8.79 -0.93 -5.15
N LYS A 96 -8.39 -0.26 -6.23
CA LYS A 96 -8.13 -0.87 -7.52
C LYS A 96 -6.62 -0.96 -7.74
N LEU A 97 -6.15 -2.13 -8.17
CA LEU A 97 -4.75 -2.34 -8.59
C LEU A 97 -4.53 -1.83 -10.02
N HIS A 98 -3.29 -1.45 -10.33
CA HIS A 98 -2.90 -1.06 -11.69
C HIS A 98 -3.26 -2.14 -12.71
N GLY A 99 -3.92 -1.73 -13.81
CA GLY A 99 -4.45 -2.65 -14.82
C GLY A 99 -3.50 -3.06 -15.93
N ASP A 100 -2.39 -2.33 -16.14
CA ASP A 100 -1.40 -2.68 -17.14
C ASP A 100 -0.36 -3.63 -16.56
N GLY A 101 -0.39 -4.89 -17.01
CA GLY A 101 0.49 -5.94 -16.54
C GLY A 101 1.99 -5.65 -16.75
N LEU A 102 2.34 -4.88 -17.79
CA LEU A 102 3.73 -4.47 -18.02
C LEU A 102 4.20 -3.46 -16.97
N THR A 103 3.29 -2.60 -16.49
CA THR A 103 3.60 -1.65 -15.42
C THR A 103 3.48 -2.27 -14.03
N PHE A 104 2.66 -3.32 -13.87
CA PHE A 104 2.30 -3.88 -12.56
C PHE A 104 3.49 -4.53 -11.84
N ARG A 105 4.21 -5.44 -12.51
CA ARG A 105 5.37 -6.13 -11.92
C ARG A 105 6.46 -5.17 -11.43
N PRO A 106 6.87 -4.14 -12.20
CA PRO A 106 7.82 -3.14 -11.74
C PRO A 106 7.44 -2.42 -10.43
N LEU A 107 6.16 -2.36 -10.05
CA LEU A 107 5.73 -1.67 -8.81
C LEU A 107 6.16 -2.42 -7.54
N PHE A 108 6.57 -3.68 -7.66
CA PHE A 108 7.11 -4.50 -6.57
C PHE A 108 8.61 -4.30 -6.35
N PHE A 109 9.22 -3.26 -6.94
CA PHE A 109 10.67 -3.05 -6.87
C PHE A 109 11.24 -2.99 -5.44
N ARG A 110 10.44 -2.65 -4.43
CA ARG A 110 10.88 -2.62 -3.03
C ARG A 110 11.17 -4.01 -2.47
N PHE A 111 10.60 -5.05 -3.07
CA PHE A 111 10.67 -6.43 -2.63
C PHE A 111 11.24 -7.29 -3.75
N PRO A 112 12.58 -7.33 -3.90
CA PRO A 112 13.23 -8.16 -4.91
C PRO A 112 12.74 -9.60 -4.87
N GLU A 113 12.68 -10.24 -6.04
CA GLU A 113 12.31 -11.65 -6.12
C GLU A 113 13.29 -12.51 -5.33
N GLY A 114 12.75 -13.43 -4.52
CA GLY A 114 13.54 -14.34 -3.68
C GLY A 114 14.02 -13.76 -2.35
N THR A 115 13.83 -12.46 -2.07
CA THR A 115 14.19 -11.88 -0.76
C THR A 115 13.04 -11.86 0.23
N ASP A 116 11.81 -11.74 -0.27
CA ASP A 116 10.59 -11.70 0.55
C ASP A 116 9.47 -12.46 -0.17
N SER A 117 9.23 -13.71 0.21
CA SER A 117 8.21 -14.55 -0.42
C SER A 117 6.77 -14.05 -0.24
N VAL A 118 6.55 -13.11 0.69
CA VAL A 118 5.23 -12.57 1.01
C VAL A 118 4.98 -11.29 0.22
N ASN A 119 5.93 -10.34 0.22
CA ASN A 119 5.76 -9.03 -0.40
C ASN A 119 6.27 -8.95 -1.84
N CYS A 120 7.14 -9.87 -2.30
CA CYS A 120 7.63 -9.84 -3.67
C CYS A 120 6.53 -10.07 -4.70
N TRP A 121 6.83 -9.74 -5.95
CA TRP A 121 5.99 -10.11 -7.07
C TRP A 121 5.89 -11.64 -7.19
N SER A 122 4.75 -12.12 -7.68
CA SER A 122 4.55 -13.53 -8.04
C SER A 122 3.54 -13.66 -9.17
N GLU A 123 3.59 -14.78 -9.88
CA GLU A 123 2.61 -15.14 -10.92
C GLU A 123 1.17 -15.20 -10.38
N GLU A 124 0.99 -15.57 -9.10
CA GLU A 124 -0.33 -15.54 -8.45
C GLU A 124 -0.83 -14.10 -8.29
N LYS A 125 0.02 -13.17 -7.82
CA LYS A 125 -0.34 -11.75 -7.69
C LYS A 125 -0.61 -11.09 -9.04
N GLN A 126 0.10 -11.50 -10.08
CA GLN A 126 -0.10 -10.98 -11.44
C GLN A 126 -1.54 -11.17 -11.95
N LYS A 127 -2.23 -12.24 -11.51
CA LYS A 127 -3.64 -12.51 -11.88
C LYS A 127 -4.62 -11.45 -11.36
N TYR A 128 -4.23 -10.65 -10.37
CA TYR A 128 -5.05 -9.58 -9.78
C TYR A 128 -4.74 -8.20 -10.36
N CYS A 129 -3.88 -8.12 -11.37
CA CYS A 129 -3.64 -6.89 -12.13
C CYS A 129 -4.97 -6.30 -12.63
N GLY A 130 -5.27 -5.05 -12.28
CA GLY A 130 -6.51 -4.36 -12.64
C GLY A 130 -7.73 -4.69 -11.78
N SER A 131 -7.64 -5.67 -10.88
CA SER A 131 -8.73 -6.08 -10.01
C SER A 131 -8.92 -5.11 -8.83
N GLU A 132 -10.12 -5.16 -8.24
CA GLU A 132 -10.41 -4.48 -6.99
C GLU A 132 -10.28 -5.44 -5.81
N GLY A 133 -9.72 -4.94 -4.71
CA GLY A 133 -9.56 -5.67 -3.46
C GLY A 133 -9.98 -4.83 -2.26
N ARG A 134 -10.41 -5.50 -1.20
CA ARG A 134 -10.70 -4.86 0.09
C ARG A 134 -9.43 -4.79 0.91
N VAL A 135 -9.12 -3.61 1.44
CA VAL A 135 -8.04 -3.41 2.41
C VAL A 135 -8.41 -4.13 3.71
N VAL A 136 -7.62 -5.15 4.08
CA VAL A 136 -7.78 -5.92 5.32
C VAL A 136 -6.61 -5.73 6.29
N LYS A 137 -5.49 -5.19 5.82
CA LYS A 137 -4.37 -4.80 6.69
C LYS A 137 -3.56 -3.67 6.06
N LEU A 138 -3.13 -2.71 6.86
CA LEU A 138 -2.20 -1.65 6.48
C LEU A 138 -0.93 -1.77 7.33
N PHE A 139 0.22 -1.63 6.69
CA PHE A 139 1.52 -1.70 7.37
C PHE A 139 2.24 -0.35 7.30
N GLY A 140 3.07 -0.07 8.31
CA GLY A 140 3.83 1.18 8.40
C GLY A 140 4.91 1.34 7.32
N ASP A 141 5.27 0.26 6.64
CA ASP A 141 6.21 0.27 5.52
C ASP A 141 5.51 0.55 4.17
N SER A 142 4.27 1.04 4.16
CA SER A 142 3.50 1.29 2.93
C SER A 142 3.26 0.02 2.09
N THR A 143 3.01 -1.10 2.77
CA THR A 143 2.38 -2.28 2.18
C THR A 143 0.93 -2.42 2.67
N VAL A 144 0.10 -3.11 1.90
CA VAL A 144 -1.30 -3.36 2.17
C VAL A 144 -1.66 -4.82 1.88
N THR A 145 -2.34 -5.49 2.80
CA THR A 145 -3.00 -6.77 2.50
C THR A 145 -4.37 -6.50 1.89
N LEU A 146 -4.61 -7.05 0.70
CA LEU A 146 -5.90 -7.00 0.02
C LEU A 146 -6.56 -8.36 0.04
N ALA A 147 -7.85 -8.40 0.40
CA ALA A 147 -8.72 -9.55 0.21
C ALA A 147 -9.57 -9.38 -1.06
N PHE A 148 -9.62 -10.41 -1.88
CA PHE A 148 -10.38 -10.44 -3.14
C PHE A 148 -11.65 -11.28 -3.01
N ASP A 149 -12.55 -11.15 -3.99
CA ASP A 149 -13.86 -11.81 -3.98
C ASP A 149 -13.77 -13.35 -4.06
N ASP A 150 -12.62 -13.89 -4.49
CA ASP A 150 -12.33 -15.32 -4.48
C ASP A 150 -11.83 -15.84 -3.11
N GLY A 151 -11.80 -14.96 -2.09
CA GLY A 151 -11.37 -15.26 -0.74
C GLY A 151 -9.86 -15.27 -0.54
N LYS A 152 -9.05 -15.08 -1.59
CA LYS A 152 -7.59 -15.01 -1.44
C LYS A 152 -7.17 -13.65 -0.89
N GLN A 153 -6.01 -13.66 -0.24
CA GLN A 153 -5.38 -12.46 0.29
C GLN A 153 -3.92 -12.39 -0.14
N PHE A 154 -3.45 -11.18 -0.46
CA PHE A 154 -2.06 -10.94 -0.83
C PHE A 154 -1.61 -9.56 -0.37
N ASP A 155 -0.32 -9.45 -0.09
CA ASP A 155 0.33 -8.19 0.24
C ASP A 155 0.81 -7.48 -1.02
N PHE A 156 0.51 -6.19 -1.11
CA PHE A 156 0.89 -5.32 -2.22
C PHE A 156 1.60 -4.08 -1.68
N PRO A 157 2.65 -3.59 -2.37
CA PRO A 157 3.15 -2.24 -2.12
C PRO A 157 2.06 -1.22 -2.46
N PHE A 158 2.04 -0.08 -1.78
CA PHE A 158 1.12 1.02 -2.12
C PHE A 158 1.29 1.46 -3.58
N GLU A 159 2.49 1.35 -4.14
CA GLU A 159 2.75 1.58 -5.56
C GLU A 159 1.88 0.75 -6.51
N ALA A 160 1.46 -0.45 -6.10
CA ALA A 160 0.61 -1.31 -6.93
C ALA A 160 -0.86 -0.86 -6.96
N VAL A 161 -1.26 0.06 -6.08
CA VAL A 161 -2.61 0.61 -6.00
C VAL A 161 -2.76 1.79 -6.97
N GLU A 162 -3.65 1.63 -7.95
CA GLU A 162 -3.97 2.66 -8.95
C GLU A 162 -4.85 3.76 -8.37
N LYS A 163 -5.85 3.38 -7.55
CA LYS A 163 -6.78 4.32 -6.89
C LYS A 163 -7.52 3.68 -5.72
N GLN A 164 -7.91 4.52 -4.76
CA GLN A 164 -8.95 4.18 -3.78
C GLN A 164 -10.33 4.26 -4.46
N THR A 165 -11.13 3.20 -4.41
CA THR A 165 -12.48 3.16 -5.01
C THR A 165 -13.58 3.32 -3.98
N GLU A 166 -13.30 2.95 -2.73
CA GLU A 166 -14.20 3.11 -1.60
C GLU A 166 -13.39 3.45 -0.35
N THR A 167 -13.84 4.41 0.45
CA THR A 167 -13.23 4.70 1.75
C THR A 167 -14.18 4.28 2.86
N LEU A 168 -13.71 3.37 3.71
CA LEU A 168 -14.42 3.00 4.92
C LEU A 168 -14.07 4.02 6.00
N SER A 169 -15.03 4.90 6.29
CA SER A 169 -14.91 5.85 7.40
C SER A 169 -16.06 5.63 8.36
N PHE A 170 -15.70 5.49 9.64
CA PHE A 170 -16.65 5.41 10.73
C PHE A 170 -16.69 6.74 11.45
N LYS A 171 -17.89 7.15 11.85
CA LYS A 171 -18.10 8.37 12.62
C LYS A 171 -18.63 8.01 13.99
N LYS A 172 -18.29 8.80 14.99
CA LYS A 172 -18.97 8.78 16.28
C LYS A 172 -20.48 8.88 16.05
N THR A 173 -21.22 8.17 16.87
CA THR A 173 -22.68 7.96 16.84
C THR A 173 -23.22 7.15 15.67
N ALA A 174 -22.38 6.63 14.77
CA ALA A 174 -22.86 5.71 13.74
C ALA A 174 -23.28 4.37 14.37
N VAL A 175 -24.41 3.83 13.90
CA VAL A 175 -24.83 2.47 14.22
C VAL A 175 -24.15 1.53 13.23
N VAL A 176 -23.48 0.52 13.73
CA VAL A 176 -22.76 -0.48 12.94
C VAL A 176 -23.14 -1.87 13.40
N ARG A 177 -23.01 -2.84 12.49
CA ARG A 177 -23.12 -4.25 12.82
C ARG A 177 -21.72 -4.84 12.97
N VAL A 178 -21.50 -5.62 14.03
CA VAL A 178 -20.33 -6.48 14.11
C VAL A 178 -20.54 -7.64 13.15
N LYS A 179 -19.63 -7.84 12.20
CA LYS A 179 -19.77 -8.89 11.19
C LYS A 179 -19.90 -10.27 11.83
N SER A 180 -20.70 -11.14 11.23
CA SER A 180 -20.74 -12.56 11.58
C SER A 180 -19.72 -13.35 10.76
N ALA A 181 -19.18 -14.44 11.33
CA ALA A 181 -18.24 -15.33 10.66
C ALA A 181 -18.79 -16.01 9.39
N GLU A 182 -20.11 -15.99 9.17
CA GLU A 182 -20.74 -16.66 8.01
C GLU A 182 -20.43 -15.96 6.67
N VAL A 183 -20.00 -14.69 6.69
CA VAL A 183 -19.87 -13.86 5.48
C VAL A 183 -18.57 -14.14 4.70
N PHE A 184 -17.56 -14.76 5.32
CA PHE A 184 -16.26 -15.01 4.67
C PHE A 184 -15.87 -16.48 4.79
N GLY A 185 -16.10 -17.24 3.72
CA GLY A 185 -15.79 -18.66 3.62
C GLY A 185 -14.45 -19.04 4.26
N ALA A 186 -14.55 -19.68 5.44
CA ALA A 186 -13.51 -20.33 6.22
C ALA A 186 -12.56 -19.47 7.11
N SER A 187 -12.72 -18.16 7.25
CA SER A 187 -11.92 -17.39 8.22
C SER A 187 -12.68 -17.13 9.53
N PRO A 188 -12.19 -17.60 10.70
CA PRO A 188 -12.82 -17.29 11.98
C PRO A 188 -12.89 -15.77 12.20
N PHE A 189 -13.95 -15.28 12.85
CA PHE A 189 -14.11 -13.87 13.25
C PHE A 189 -12.85 -13.27 13.93
N GLN A 190 -12.09 -14.12 14.63
CA GLN A 190 -10.78 -13.81 15.21
C GLN A 190 -9.77 -13.19 14.23
N HIS A 191 -9.84 -13.52 12.94
CA HIS A 191 -8.91 -13.02 11.93
C HIS A 191 -8.96 -11.51 11.77
N PHE A 192 -10.11 -10.86 12.00
CA PHE A 192 -10.22 -9.39 11.98
C PHE A 192 -9.35 -8.71 13.03
N PHE A 193 -8.92 -9.45 14.06
CA PHE A 193 -8.09 -8.96 15.16
C PHE A 193 -6.61 -9.36 15.01
N SER A 194 -6.25 -10.07 13.95
CA SER A 194 -4.91 -10.66 13.77
C SER A 194 -3.77 -9.64 13.66
N ARG A 195 -4.09 -8.35 13.50
CA ARG A 195 -3.09 -7.27 13.48
C ARG A 195 -2.69 -6.79 14.88
N PHE A 196 -3.43 -7.14 15.92
CA PHE A 196 -3.10 -6.77 17.30
C PHE A 196 -2.27 -7.87 17.96
N ASP A 197 -1.37 -7.47 18.85
CA ASP A 197 -0.66 -8.41 19.70
C ASP A 197 -1.69 -9.18 20.56
N PRO A 198 -1.61 -10.52 20.68
CA PRO A 198 -2.52 -11.27 21.54
C PRO A 198 -2.53 -10.85 23.02
N SER A 199 -1.49 -10.13 23.47
CA SER A 199 -1.42 -9.53 24.81
C SER A 199 -2.09 -8.16 24.93
N ASP A 200 -2.52 -7.55 23.82
CA ASP A 200 -3.32 -6.33 23.84
C ASP A 200 -4.74 -6.65 24.31
N GLU A 201 -4.98 -6.55 25.61
CA GLU A 201 -6.29 -6.87 26.22
C GLU A 201 -7.44 -5.99 25.67
N LEU A 202 -7.14 -4.81 25.12
CA LEU A 202 -8.14 -3.88 24.60
C LEU A 202 -8.52 -4.23 23.17
N ASN A 203 -7.54 -4.39 22.28
CA ASN A 203 -7.79 -4.52 20.84
C ASN A 203 -7.74 -5.96 20.33
N SER A 204 -7.09 -6.89 21.04
CA SER A 204 -7.03 -8.27 20.60
C SER A 204 -8.41 -8.96 20.63
N TRP A 205 -8.45 -10.14 20.04
CA TRP A 205 -9.66 -10.97 20.07
C TRP A 205 -9.93 -11.50 21.48
N SER A 206 -11.22 -11.59 21.82
CA SER A 206 -11.68 -12.28 23.02
C SER A 206 -13.02 -12.97 22.77
N GLU A 207 -13.36 -13.95 23.61
CA GLU A 207 -14.68 -14.61 23.57
C GLU A 207 -15.83 -13.62 23.76
N ALA A 208 -15.62 -12.58 24.59
CA ALA A 208 -16.61 -11.53 24.79
C ALA A 208 -16.91 -10.74 23.51
N LYS A 209 -15.88 -10.43 22.70
CA LYS A 209 -16.06 -9.81 21.38
C LYS A 209 -16.69 -10.77 20.38
N SER A 210 -16.32 -12.06 20.44
CA SER A 210 -16.92 -13.12 19.62
C SER A 210 -18.43 -13.22 19.84
N ALA A 211 -18.88 -13.07 21.09
CA ALA A 211 -20.30 -13.06 21.45
C ALA A 211 -21.09 -11.86 20.89
N LYS A 212 -20.41 -10.82 20.39
CA LYS A 212 -21.04 -9.64 19.76
C LYS A 212 -21.27 -9.79 18.26
N GLN A 213 -20.84 -10.89 17.64
CA GLN A 213 -21.05 -11.13 16.20
C GLN A 213 -22.54 -11.00 15.81
N GLY A 214 -22.80 -10.28 14.72
CA GLY A 214 -24.14 -9.99 14.22
C GLY A 214 -24.90 -8.90 14.99
N MET A 215 -24.42 -8.49 16.18
CA MET A 215 -25.09 -7.47 16.99
C MET A 215 -24.84 -6.06 16.44
N LEU A 216 -25.81 -5.17 16.69
CA LEU A 216 -25.68 -3.75 16.45
C LEU A 216 -24.99 -3.08 17.64
N GLY A 217 -24.11 -2.12 17.35
CA GLY A 217 -23.48 -1.24 18.34
C GLY A 217 -23.43 0.19 17.83
N VAL A 218 -23.42 1.15 18.77
CA VAL A 218 -23.23 2.57 18.47
C VAL A 218 -21.76 2.91 18.67
N ILE A 219 -21.12 3.48 17.66
CA ILE A 219 -19.75 3.96 17.80
C ILE A 219 -19.71 5.15 18.76
N THR A 220 -18.98 5.02 19.85
CA THR A 220 -18.79 6.06 20.85
C THR A 220 -17.47 6.81 20.69
N GLU A 221 -16.47 6.14 20.11
CA GLU A 221 -15.14 6.68 19.85
C GLU A 221 -14.50 6.02 18.63
N VAL A 222 -13.63 6.75 17.94
CA VAL A 222 -12.89 6.29 16.76
C VAL A 222 -11.43 6.68 16.94
N PHE A 223 -10.52 5.73 16.75
CA PHE A 223 -9.10 5.92 16.99
C PHE A 223 -8.30 5.95 15.68
N GLY A 224 -7.10 6.53 15.75
CA GLY A 224 -6.20 6.68 14.59
C GLY A 224 -5.61 5.36 14.07
N ASP A 225 -5.68 4.30 14.86
CA ASP A 225 -5.26 2.94 14.49
C ASP A 225 -6.39 2.14 13.82
N ALA A 226 -7.47 2.81 13.42
CA ALA A 226 -8.65 2.20 12.80
C ALA A 226 -9.37 1.17 13.67
N THR A 227 -9.45 1.45 14.96
CA THR A 227 -10.39 0.83 15.89
C THR A 227 -11.51 1.80 16.24
N ALA A 228 -12.63 1.26 16.71
CA ALA A 228 -13.73 2.03 17.27
C ALA A 228 -14.28 1.36 18.52
N THR A 229 -14.60 2.15 19.54
CA THR A 229 -15.34 1.65 20.72
C THR A 229 -16.83 1.63 20.42
N LEU A 230 -17.43 0.46 20.53
CA LEU A 230 -18.87 0.26 20.34
C LEU A 230 -19.57 0.15 21.70
N LEU A 231 -20.70 0.84 21.86
CA LEU A 231 -21.66 0.63 22.94
C LEU A 231 -22.79 -0.26 22.44
N PHE A 232 -23.02 -1.39 23.14
CA PHE A 232 -24.07 -2.35 22.84
C PHE A 232 -25.30 -2.15 23.75
N GLU A 233 -26.41 -2.83 23.43
CA GLU A 233 -27.65 -2.76 24.22
C GLU A 233 -27.49 -3.24 25.66
N ASP A 234 -26.58 -4.19 25.91
CA ASP A 234 -26.26 -4.68 27.26
C ASP A 234 -25.31 -3.75 28.03
N LEU A 235 -25.12 -2.52 27.55
CA LEU A 235 -24.28 -1.47 28.11
C LEU A 235 -22.79 -1.80 28.15
N GLN A 236 -22.37 -2.89 27.51
CA GLN A 236 -20.95 -3.18 27.35
C GLN A 236 -20.33 -2.26 26.31
N MET A 237 -19.10 -1.84 26.59
CA MET A 237 -18.25 -1.09 25.67
C MET A 237 -17.04 -1.93 25.30
N MET A 238 -16.75 -2.05 24.00
CA MET A 238 -15.65 -2.86 23.51
C MET A 238 -15.07 -2.27 22.23
N ASP A 239 -13.76 -2.43 22.04
CA ASP A 239 -13.05 -1.96 20.86
C ASP A 239 -13.07 -3.00 19.76
N PHE A 240 -13.47 -2.57 18.56
CA PHE A 240 -13.46 -3.38 17.36
C PHE A 240 -12.60 -2.73 16.27
N PRO A 241 -11.77 -3.53 15.58
CA PRO A 241 -11.16 -3.08 14.33
C PRO A 241 -12.24 -2.78 13.30
N PHE A 242 -12.01 -1.78 12.46
CA PHE A 242 -12.91 -1.42 11.34
C PHE A 242 -13.23 -2.61 10.44
N GLU A 243 -12.30 -3.55 10.33
CA GLU A 243 -12.41 -4.80 9.58
C GLU A 243 -13.51 -5.72 10.12
N ALA A 244 -13.80 -5.67 11.42
CA ALA A 244 -14.88 -6.42 12.07
C ALA A 244 -16.25 -5.73 11.97
N LEU A 245 -16.32 -4.52 11.37
CA LEU A 245 -17.53 -3.70 11.34
C LEU A 245 -18.13 -3.61 9.93
N GLU A 246 -19.44 -3.56 9.88
CA GLU A 246 -20.24 -3.28 8.70
C GLU A 246 -21.10 -2.05 8.97
N ALA A 247 -21.00 -1.04 8.10
CA ALA A 247 -21.81 0.15 8.19
C ALA A 247 -23.26 -0.21 7.86
N GLU A 248 -24.17 0.02 8.79
CA GLU A 248 -25.61 -0.11 8.54
C GLU A 248 -26.13 1.20 7.97
N ALA A 249 -26.90 1.12 6.87
CA ALA A 249 -27.64 2.28 6.41
C ALA A 249 -28.67 2.65 7.48
N VAL A 250 -28.57 3.88 8.00
CA VAL A 250 -29.39 4.42 9.12
C VAL A 250 -30.90 4.25 8.93
N THR A 251 -31.35 3.93 7.71
CA THR A 251 -32.75 3.71 7.36
C THR A 251 -33.41 2.48 7.99
N ASN A 252 -32.68 1.56 8.62
CA ASN A 252 -33.23 0.26 9.07
C ASN A 252 -32.96 -0.13 10.54
N VAL A 253 -32.69 0.83 11.42
CA VAL A 253 -32.49 0.51 12.85
C VAL A 253 -33.85 0.42 13.57
N GLN A 254 -34.63 -0.64 13.31
CA GLN A 254 -35.72 -1.05 14.20
C GLN A 254 -35.10 -1.65 15.47
N GLY A 255 -35.06 -0.89 16.56
CA GLY A 255 -34.56 -1.37 17.87
C GLY A 255 -34.00 -0.28 18.77
N PHE A 256 -33.35 0.73 18.19
CA PHE A 256 -32.86 1.88 18.95
C PHE A 256 -33.93 2.99 19.01
N GLN A 257 -34.80 2.94 20.01
CA GLN A 257 -35.58 4.13 20.39
C GLN A 257 -34.65 5.07 21.18
N PHE A 258 -34.03 6.02 20.48
CA PHE A 258 -33.40 7.15 21.15
C PHE A 258 -34.50 7.96 21.83
N VAL A 259 -34.62 7.82 23.15
CA VAL A 259 -35.42 8.74 23.95
C VAL A 259 -34.73 10.09 23.88
N GLN A 260 -35.26 11.01 23.07
CA GLN A 260 -34.80 12.39 23.06
C GLN A 260 -35.11 12.99 24.43
N SER A 261 -34.07 13.32 25.19
CA SER A 261 -34.14 14.11 26.44
C SER A 261 -33.98 15.59 26.14
#